data_AF-A0A960K9Q8-F1
#
_entry.id   AF-A0A960K9Q8-F1
#
_cell.length_a   1.000
_cell.length_b   1.000
_cell.length_c   1.000
_cell.angle_alpha   90.00
_cell.angle_beta   90.00
_cell.angle_gamma   90.00
#
_symmetry.space_group_name_H-M   'P 1'
#
loop_
_entity.id
_entity.type
_entity.pdbx_description
1 polymer ?
#
loop_
_entity_poly.entity_id
_entity_poly.type
_entity_poly.pdbx_seq_one_letter_code
_entity_poly.pdbx_strand_id
1 'polypeptide(L)'
;CSEARVDSTKVRNGRLTDDDWRRISHAIGRLSDAPLWIDDNPNVTVMEIRAKARRLQSQVGPLGMIVVDYIQLMTGRSGAENRQVEVAEISRGLKILARELQCPVVALAQLNRSLEQRADKRPMLADLRESGCLTAGTRLLRADTNAEVTLGELLASGARDVPVWSLDDRFRLVPATLTHAFPSGTKPVFRMQLRSGRTVEATANHRFRTVDGWTPLGDLEPGSRLAVPRRLDGPEHLEPMDEDELVLLAHLLGDGCVLPRQPVHYTSADPANLEAVEEAARRRFGIEARRVAQAGHWHTYLPSPHRLTHGVRNPISAWWEGLGLHDRRSWRKFVPDAVFAAPVDQVRWFVRHLWATGGTLGVNDSGRGPKVRLSYSTTSRRLADDLQRLLLRCDIRARISVVPEGRHRPRYDVHVVGVTDQSRFLEEIGIHGERGERVVPALQILHDVEANPNVDTIPHAVRSSVVEAMARAGISHRELATQLGERCCGSYLLGSPSRPRSMRRGRLASIAELVDDKHLADLASSDVLWDEVSSIEPIGEQEVFDATVLGTHNFIANGIVAHNSLEQDADIVVFLYRDEQYNPESTDRGTAEVLVAKHRAGPTGVVRLAFLDHYTKFANMAHE
;
A
#
# COMPACT_ATOMS: atom_id res chain seq x y z
N CYS A 1 -32.55 14.52 -35.24
CA CYS A 1 -32.58 15.96 -34.87
C CYS A 1 -31.30 16.66 -35.31
N SER A 2 -30.13 16.26 -34.78
CA SER A 2 -28.82 16.86 -35.13
C SER A 2 -28.52 16.88 -36.64
N GLU A 3 -28.65 15.74 -37.32
CA GLU A 3 -28.39 15.66 -38.78
C GLU A 3 -29.45 16.39 -39.61
N ALA A 4 -30.73 16.27 -39.22
CA ALA A 4 -31.84 16.93 -39.89
C ALA A 4 -31.89 18.46 -39.64
N ARG A 5 -31.11 18.98 -38.67
CA ARG A 5 -31.19 20.35 -38.14
C ARG A 5 -32.64 20.75 -37.77
N VAL A 6 -33.35 19.84 -37.12
CA VAL A 6 -34.69 20.05 -36.58
C VAL A 6 -34.61 20.10 -35.06
N ASP A 7 -35.30 21.08 -34.46
CA ASP A 7 -35.35 21.29 -33.02
C ASP A 7 -35.83 20.01 -32.29
N SER A 8 -35.01 19.52 -31.36
CA SER A 8 -35.30 18.29 -30.61
C SER A 8 -36.59 18.36 -29.80
N THR A 9 -36.98 19.55 -29.34
CA THR A 9 -38.21 19.79 -28.57
C THR A 9 -39.45 19.64 -29.45
N LYS A 10 -39.37 20.11 -30.70
CA LYS A 10 -40.44 19.92 -31.69
C LYS A 10 -40.67 18.44 -31.98
N VAL A 11 -39.59 17.69 -32.15
CA VAL A 11 -39.63 16.23 -32.36
C VAL A 11 -40.22 15.52 -31.13
N ARG A 12 -39.72 15.83 -29.92
CA ARG A 12 -40.19 15.19 -28.67
C ARG A 12 -41.66 15.46 -28.38
N ASN A 13 -42.13 16.68 -28.67
CA ASN A 13 -43.50 17.09 -28.38
C ASN A 13 -44.47 16.81 -29.56
N GLY A 14 -44.00 16.19 -30.64
CA GLY A 14 -44.81 15.87 -31.83
C GLY A 14 -45.27 17.09 -32.64
N ARG A 15 -44.69 18.27 -32.43
CA ARG A 15 -45.07 19.54 -33.09
C ARG A 15 -44.17 19.81 -34.29
N LEU A 16 -44.23 18.94 -35.29
CA LEU A 16 -43.43 19.03 -36.50
C LEU A 16 -44.22 19.73 -37.62
N THR A 17 -43.57 20.67 -38.29
CA THR A 17 -44.08 21.25 -39.54
C THR A 17 -43.83 20.31 -40.71
N ASP A 18 -44.52 20.52 -41.84
CA ASP A 18 -44.24 19.75 -43.08
C ASP A 18 -42.79 19.91 -43.54
N ASP A 19 -42.17 21.08 -43.29
CA ASP A 19 -40.76 21.30 -43.60
C ASP A 19 -39.84 20.47 -42.68
N ASP A 20 -40.14 20.41 -41.39
CA ASP A 20 -39.40 19.58 -40.43
C ASP A 20 -39.48 18.10 -40.83
N TRP A 21 -40.65 17.62 -41.26
CA TRP A 21 -40.85 16.26 -41.76
C TRP A 21 -40.04 15.95 -43.02
N ARG A 22 -39.96 16.89 -43.97
CA ARG A 22 -39.12 16.73 -45.16
C ARG A 22 -37.63 16.64 -44.79
N ARG A 23 -37.15 17.49 -43.89
CA ARG A 23 -35.75 17.47 -43.41
C ARG A 23 -35.41 16.18 -42.67
N ILE A 24 -36.32 15.70 -41.81
CA ILE A 24 -36.16 14.42 -41.11
C ILE A 24 -36.11 13.27 -42.11
N SER A 25 -37.03 13.22 -43.08
CA SER A 25 -37.07 12.16 -44.08
C SER A 25 -35.79 12.11 -44.92
N HIS A 26 -35.27 13.28 -45.31
CA HIS A 26 -34.00 13.36 -46.02
C HIS A 26 -32.81 12.88 -45.17
N ALA A 27 -32.79 13.24 -43.88
CA ALA A 27 -31.75 12.78 -42.96
C ALA A 27 -31.84 11.26 -42.69
N ILE A 28 -33.04 10.69 -42.62
CA ILE A 28 -33.24 9.23 -42.46
C ILE A 28 -32.63 8.48 -43.65
N GLY A 29 -32.87 8.94 -44.88
CA GLY A 29 -32.25 8.33 -46.07
C GLY A 29 -30.73 8.31 -45.98
N ARG A 30 -30.11 9.46 -45.67
CA ARG A 30 -28.65 9.56 -45.52
C ARG A 30 -28.09 8.70 -44.38
N LEU A 31 -28.82 8.55 -43.27
CA LEU A 31 -28.40 7.71 -42.16
C LEU A 31 -28.59 6.22 -42.45
N SER A 32 -29.60 5.85 -43.23
CA SER A 32 -29.86 4.46 -43.64
C SER A 32 -28.75 3.92 -44.55
N ASP A 33 -28.16 4.77 -45.38
CA ASP A 33 -27.07 4.40 -46.29
C ASP A 33 -25.68 4.51 -45.64
N ALA A 34 -25.60 5.01 -44.40
CA ALA A 34 -24.33 5.15 -43.70
C ALA A 34 -23.79 3.76 -43.29
N PRO A 35 -22.47 3.51 -43.41
CA PRO A 35 -21.82 2.29 -42.92
C PRO A 35 -21.72 2.31 -41.39
N LEU A 36 -22.88 2.24 -40.74
CA LEU A 36 -23.06 2.28 -39.29
C LEU A 36 -23.75 1.00 -38.84
N TRP A 37 -23.10 0.28 -37.92
CA TRP A 37 -23.63 -0.92 -37.31
C TRP A 37 -23.85 -0.68 -35.83
N ILE A 38 -25.05 -0.99 -35.34
CA ILE A 38 -25.45 -0.80 -33.94
C ILE A 38 -25.70 -2.17 -33.32
N ASP A 39 -25.08 -2.40 -32.17
CA ASP A 39 -25.31 -3.58 -31.34
C ASP A 39 -25.89 -3.13 -30.00
N ASP A 40 -27.15 -3.50 -29.75
CA ASP A 40 -27.93 -3.07 -28.59
C ASP A 40 -27.98 -4.15 -27.49
N ASN A 41 -26.93 -4.96 -27.38
CA ASN A 41 -26.88 -6.00 -26.35
C ASN A 41 -26.50 -5.40 -24.98
N PRO A 42 -27.36 -5.52 -23.94
CA PRO A 42 -27.18 -4.82 -22.67
C PRO A 42 -26.06 -5.34 -21.77
N ASN A 43 -25.44 -6.50 -22.06
CA ASN A 43 -24.43 -7.12 -21.19
C ASN A 43 -23.22 -7.64 -21.98
N VAL A 44 -22.63 -6.80 -22.84
CA VAL A 44 -21.53 -7.23 -23.72
C VAL A 44 -20.18 -7.25 -22.99
N THR A 45 -19.41 -8.31 -23.21
CA THR A 45 -18.01 -8.44 -22.76
C THR A 45 -17.03 -7.94 -23.83
N VAL A 46 -15.80 -7.58 -23.43
CA VAL A 46 -14.73 -7.21 -24.39
C VAL A 46 -14.47 -8.31 -25.44
N MET A 47 -14.59 -9.58 -25.03
CA MET A 47 -14.37 -10.73 -25.90
C MET A 47 -15.45 -10.84 -26.98
N GLU A 48 -16.70 -10.54 -26.64
CA GLU A 48 -17.81 -10.51 -27.58
C GLU A 48 -17.69 -9.34 -28.55
N ILE A 49 -17.34 -8.14 -28.05
CA ILE A 49 -17.04 -6.99 -28.92
C ILE A 49 -15.96 -7.38 -29.93
N ARG A 50 -14.88 -8.03 -29.47
CA ARG A 50 -13.80 -8.49 -30.34
C ARG A 50 -14.27 -9.48 -31.39
N ALA A 51 -15.05 -10.48 -31.01
CA ALA A 51 -15.57 -11.48 -31.94
C ALA A 51 -16.48 -10.85 -33.01
N LYS A 52 -17.38 -9.97 -32.59
CA LYS A 52 -18.31 -9.24 -33.47
C LYS A 52 -17.56 -8.30 -34.42
N ALA A 53 -16.61 -7.51 -33.89
CA ALA A 53 -15.80 -6.58 -34.68
C ALA A 53 -14.96 -7.32 -35.73
N ARG A 54 -14.31 -8.44 -35.37
CA ARG A 54 -13.56 -9.27 -36.34
C ARG A 54 -14.47 -9.82 -37.44
N ARG A 55 -15.63 -10.34 -37.08
CA ARG A 55 -16.60 -10.87 -38.05
C ARG A 55 -17.05 -9.78 -39.00
N LEU A 56 -17.41 -8.60 -38.48
CA LEU A 56 -17.82 -7.46 -39.28
C LEU A 56 -16.68 -7.03 -40.22
N GLN A 57 -15.46 -6.88 -39.70
CA GLN A 57 -14.28 -6.49 -40.49
C GLN A 57 -14.03 -7.46 -41.66
N SER A 58 -14.27 -8.76 -41.47
CA SER A 58 -14.15 -9.75 -42.54
C SER A 58 -15.18 -9.62 -43.66
N GLN A 59 -16.34 -9.03 -43.36
CA GLN A 59 -17.44 -8.85 -44.31
C GLN A 59 -17.36 -7.51 -45.04
N VAL A 60 -16.95 -6.45 -44.35
CA VAL A 60 -17.02 -5.06 -44.87
C VAL A 60 -15.65 -4.39 -45.04
N GLY A 61 -14.56 -5.08 -44.68
CA GLY A 61 -13.21 -4.53 -44.69
C GLY A 61 -12.86 -3.79 -43.39
N PRO A 62 -11.75 -3.02 -43.37
CA PRO A 62 -11.24 -2.40 -42.16
C PRO A 62 -12.26 -1.44 -41.51
N LEU A 63 -12.47 -1.61 -40.19
CA LEU A 63 -13.36 -0.74 -39.43
C LEU A 63 -12.69 0.63 -39.19
N GLY A 64 -13.45 1.71 -39.35
CA GLY A 64 -12.93 3.07 -39.15
C GLY A 64 -12.89 3.53 -37.68
N MET A 65 -13.84 3.05 -36.86
CA MET A 65 -13.92 3.36 -35.43
C MET A 65 -14.85 2.36 -34.73
N ILE A 66 -14.57 2.09 -33.45
CA ILE A 66 -15.47 1.39 -32.53
C ILE A 66 -15.85 2.34 -31.40
N VAL A 67 -17.15 2.49 -31.13
CA VAL A 67 -17.66 3.30 -30.03
C VAL A 67 -18.35 2.40 -29.01
N VAL A 68 -18.04 2.59 -27.73
CA VAL A 68 -18.62 1.85 -26.60
C VAL A 68 -19.35 2.84 -25.69
N ASP A 69 -20.69 2.71 -25.62
CA ASP A 69 -21.56 3.53 -24.78
C ASP A 69 -22.28 2.67 -23.73
N TYR A 70 -21.88 2.66 -22.47
CA TYR A 70 -20.64 3.18 -21.87
C TYR A 70 -19.96 2.05 -21.08
N ILE A 71 -18.67 2.18 -20.79
CA ILE A 71 -17.86 1.07 -20.23
C ILE A 71 -18.40 0.52 -18.91
N GLN A 72 -19.08 1.35 -18.11
CA GLN A 72 -19.72 0.92 -16.87
C GLN A 72 -21.07 0.19 -17.06
N LEU A 73 -21.44 -0.22 -18.27
CA LEU A 73 -22.49 -1.22 -18.51
C LEU A 73 -21.92 -2.58 -18.97
N MET A 74 -20.64 -2.64 -19.30
CA MET A 74 -19.99 -3.88 -19.70
C MET A 74 -19.78 -4.82 -18.50
N THR A 75 -19.62 -6.10 -18.80
CA THR A 75 -19.27 -7.13 -17.83
C THR A 75 -17.85 -7.66 -18.09
N GLY A 76 -17.07 -7.76 -17.03
CA GLY A 76 -15.76 -8.42 -17.01
C GLY A 76 -15.89 -9.93 -16.83
N ARG A 77 -14.77 -10.61 -16.60
CA ARG A 77 -14.80 -12.05 -16.31
C ARG A 77 -15.53 -12.29 -14.99
N SER A 78 -16.41 -13.29 -14.97
CA SER A 78 -17.11 -13.80 -13.79
C SER A 78 -16.08 -14.24 -12.73
N GLY A 79 -15.79 -13.34 -11.80
CA GLY A 79 -14.71 -13.50 -10.80
C GLY A 79 -14.03 -12.20 -10.37
N ALA A 80 -14.22 -11.09 -11.10
CA ALA A 80 -13.76 -9.77 -10.63
C ALA A 80 -14.65 -9.30 -9.46
N GLU A 81 -14.12 -9.32 -8.24
CA GLU A 81 -14.80 -8.86 -7.01
C GLU A 81 -15.14 -7.35 -7.03
N ASN A 82 -14.70 -6.58 -8.05
CA ASN A 82 -14.70 -5.12 -7.98
C ASN A 82 -14.88 -4.40 -9.32
N ARG A 83 -15.87 -3.50 -9.39
CA ARG A 83 -16.25 -2.72 -10.59
C ARG A 83 -15.12 -1.87 -11.16
N GLN A 84 -14.20 -1.38 -10.34
CA GLN A 84 -13.08 -0.55 -10.81
C GLN A 84 -11.97 -1.37 -11.48
N VAL A 85 -11.66 -2.53 -10.91
CA VAL A 85 -10.73 -3.51 -11.50
C VAL A 85 -11.32 -3.97 -12.83
N GLU A 86 -12.63 -4.26 -12.83
CA GLU A 86 -13.39 -4.58 -14.03
C GLU A 86 -13.28 -3.47 -15.10
N VAL A 87 -13.47 -2.20 -14.73
CA VAL A 87 -13.32 -1.06 -15.66
C VAL A 87 -11.88 -0.94 -16.20
N ALA A 88 -10.86 -1.18 -15.37
CA ALA A 88 -9.47 -1.17 -15.84
C ALA A 88 -9.14 -2.36 -16.75
N GLU A 89 -9.62 -3.56 -16.43
CA GLU A 89 -9.51 -4.74 -17.29
C GLU A 89 -10.23 -4.51 -18.62
N ILE A 90 -11.42 -3.91 -18.59
CA ILE A 90 -12.19 -3.51 -19.78
C ILE A 90 -11.37 -2.51 -20.60
N SER A 91 -10.86 -1.45 -19.98
CA SER A 91 -10.04 -0.40 -20.61
C SER A 91 -8.80 -0.99 -21.29
N ARG A 92 -8.09 -1.89 -20.60
CA ARG A 92 -6.93 -2.63 -21.15
C ARG A 92 -7.33 -3.53 -22.31
N GLY A 93 -8.41 -4.28 -22.16
CA GLY A 93 -8.95 -5.15 -23.19
C GLY A 93 -9.33 -4.39 -24.46
N LEU A 94 -9.97 -3.23 -24.31
CA LEU A 94 -10.30 -2.33 -25.41
C LEU A 94 -9.04 -1.74 -26.08
N LYS A 95 -7.99 -1.44 -25.33
CA LYS A 95 -6.69 -1.02 -25.90
C LYS A 95 -6.05 -2.12 -26.74
N ILE A 96 -6.07 -3.36 -26.24
CA ILE A 96 -5.54 -4.51 -26.98
C ILE A 96 -6.35 -4.70 -28.27
N LEU A 97 -7.69 -4.65 -28.18
CA LEU A 97 -8.59 -4.70 -29.33
C LEU A 97 -8.26 -3.62 -30.37
N ALA A 98 -8.05 -2.37 -29.92
CA ALA A 98 -7.72 -1.25 -30.80
C ALA A 98 -6.43 -1.51 -31.60
N ARG A 99 -5.39 -2.01 -30.92
CA ARG A 99 -4.11 -2.36 -31.56
C ARG A 99 -4.23 -3.55 -32.50
N GLU A 100 -5.00 -4.56 -32.10
CA GLU A 100 -5.21 -5.79 -32.85
C GLU A 100 -5.96 -5.54 -34.16
N LEU A 101 -7.01 -4.73 -34.14
CA LEU A 101 -7.80 -4.41 -35.33
C LEU A 101 -7.25 -3.20 -36.11
N GLN A 102 -6.21 -2.55 -35.59
CA GLN A 102 -5.71 -1.25 -36.06
C GLN A 102 -6.84 -0.22 -36.21
N CYS A 103 -7.78 -0.23 -35.27
CA CYS A 103 -9.01 0.56 -35.30
C CYS A 103 -9.10 1.43 -34.03
N PRO A 104 -9.34 2.74 -34.13
CA PRO A 104 -9.59 3.59 -32.97
C PRO A 104 -10.80 3.12 -32.17
N VAL A 105 -10.64 3.01 -30.85
CA VAL A 105 -11.73 2.69 -29.92
C VAL A 105 -12.01 3.91 -29.05
N VAL A 106 -13.25 4.39 -29.08
CA VAL A 106 -13.75 5.45 -28.21
C VAL A 106 -14.68 4.82 -27.17
N ALA A 107 -14.30 4.94 -25.90
CA ALA A 107 -15.07 4.44 -24.78
C ALA A 107 -15.66 5.61 -24.00
N LEU A 108 -16.99 5.67 -23.89
CA LEU A 108 -17.65 6.61 -23.00
C LEU A 108 -17.56 6.09 -21.57
N ALA A 109 -17.28 6.99 -20.64
CA ALA A 109 -17.19 6.70 -19.23
C ALA A 109 -17.97 7.75 -18.45
N GLN A 110 -18.85 7.28 -17.57
CA GLN A 110 -19.53 8.16 -16.62
C GLN A 110 -18.57 8.62 -15.52
N LEU A 111 -18.62 9.90 -15.14
CA LEU A 111 -17.83 10.44 -14.03
C LEU A 111 -18.45 10.11 -12.68
N ASN A 112 -17.65 10.16 -11.61
CA ASN A 112 -18.14 10.04 -10.25
C ASN A 112 -19.11 11.18 -9.90
N ARG A 113 -20.22 10.86 -9.24
CA ARG A 113 -21.20 11.84 -8.75
C ARG A 113 -20.66 12.78 -7.67
N SER A 114 -19.56 12.44 -7.01
CA SER A 114 -18.89 13.33 -6.04
C SER A 114 -18.41 14.66 -6.64
N LEU A 115 -18.20 14.72 -7.97
CA LEU A 115 -17.98 15.95 -8.73
C LEU A 115 -19.06 17.00 -8.42
N GLU A 116 -20.31 16.56 -8.27
CA GLU A 116 -21.48 17.41 -8.01
C GLU A 116 -21.49 18.04 -6.61
N GLN A 117 -20.55 17.69 -5.74
CA GLN A 117 -20.40 18.28 -4.41
C GLN A 117 -19.27 19.32 -4.32
N ARG A 118 -18.35 19.37 -5.30
CA ARG A 118 -17.21 20.31 -5.29
C ARG A 118 -17.61 21.75 -5.57
N ALA A 119 -16.85 22.71 -5.08
CA ALA A 119 -17.02 24.11 -5.48
C ALA A 119 -16.69 24.31 -6.97
N ASP A 120 -15.60 23.69 -7.44
CA ASP A 120 -15.25 23.62 -8.87
C ASP A 120 -15.78 22.33 -9.51
N LYS A 121 -16.62 22.52 -10.53
CA LYS A 121 -17.29 21.45 -11.29
C LYS A 121 -16.50 20.98 -12.51
N ARG A 122 -15.31 21.53 -12.76
CA ARG A 122 -14.45 21.09 -13.87
C ARG A 122 -13.97 19.65 -13.64
N PRO A 123 -14.18 18.73 -14.59
CA PRO A 123 -13.70 17.37 -14.49
C PRO A 123 -12.17 17.28 -14.54
N MET A 124 -11.61 16.36 -13.77
CA MET A 124 -10.20 16.01 -13.75
C MET A 124 -10.04 14.49 -13.86
N LEU A 125 -8.80 14.02 -14.10
CA LEU A 125 -8.52 12.58 -14.14
C LEU A 125 -8.95 11.85 -12.86
N ALA A 126 -8.99 12.55 -11.72
CA ALA A 126 -9.53 12.00 -10.49
C ALA A 126 -11.04 11.72 -10.55
N ASP A 127 -11.82 12.33 -11.44
CA ASP A 127 -13.27 12.12 -11.50
C ASP A 127 -13.67 10.90 -12.35
N LEU A 128 -12.74 10.40 -13.18
CA LEU A 128 -12.79 9.03 -13.72
C LEU A 128 -12.35 8.00 -12.69
N ARG A 129 -11.68 8.45 -11.63
CA ARG A 129 -11.04 7.61 -10.64
C ARG A 129 -11.77 7.74 -9.31
N GLU A 130 -12.54 6.74 -8.91
CA GLU A 130 -12.72 6.54 -7.48
C GLU A 130 -11.46 5.88 -6.85
N SER A 131 -10.25 6.21 -7.35
CA SER A 131 -8.98 5.74 -6.81
C SER A 131 -8.65 6.51 -5.53
N GLY A 132 -8.30 5.77 -4.49
CA GLY A 132 -7.78 6.41 -3.30
C GLY A 132 -6.33 6.83 -3.47
N CYS A 133 -5.92 7.75 -2.60
CA CYS A 133 -4.60 8.34 -2.58
C CYS A 133 -4.00 8.27 -1.18
N LEU A 134 -2.68 8.45 -1.09
CA LEU A 134 -1.88 8.38 0.12
C LEU A 134 -1.17 9.72 0.35
N THR A 135 -0.74 10.02 1.57
CA THR A 135 0.01 11.27 1.85
C THR A 135 1.48 11.15 1.44
N ALA A 136 2.16 12.29 1.23
CA ALA A 136 3.59 12.34 0.87
C ALA A 136 4.48 11.55 1.84
N GLY A 137 4.13 11.53 3.13
CA GLY A 137 4.88 10.82 4.18
C GLY A 137 4.71 9.30 4.17
N THR A 138 3.89 8.76 3.27
CA THR A 138 3.70 7.32 3.12
C THR A 138 4.96 6.69 2.55
N ARG A 139 5.48 5.68 3.25
CA ARG A 139 6.72 4.97 2.98
C ARG A 139 6.42 3.66 2.28
N LEU A 140 6.99 3.48 1.10
CA LEU A 140 6.88 2.28 0.29
C LEU A 140 8.08 1.38 0.55
N LEU A 141 7.82 0.09 0.75
CA LEU A 141 8.88 -0.90 0.98
C LEU A 141 9.51 -1.32 -0.35
N ARG A 142 10.80 -1.04 -0.52
CA ARG A 142 11.56 -1.39 -1.71
C ARG A 142 11.97 -2.86 -1.71
N ALA A 143 11.90 -3.51 -2.86
CA ALA A 143 12.30 -4.92 -3.02
C ALA A 143 13.81 -5.12 -3.17
N ASP A 144 14.48 -4.15 -3.75
CA ASP A 144 15.92 -4.22 -4.06
C ASP A 144 16.83 -4.09 -2.83
N THR A 145 16.36 -3.39 -1.79
CA THR A 145 17.15 -2.97 -0.62
C THR A 145 16.45 -3.25 0.71
N ASN A 146 15.16 -3.59 0.70
CA ASN A 146 14.29 -3.64 1.90
C ASN A 146 14.20 -2.34 2.70
N ALA A 147 14.79 -1.26 2.20
CA ALA A 147 14.64 0.08 2.71
C ALA A 147 13.24 0.63 2.36
N GLU A 148 12.93 1.80 2.95
CA GLU A 148 11.66 2.49 2.70
C GLU A 148 11.93 3.80 1.99
N VAL A 149 11.12 4.12 0.98
CA VAL A 149 11.16 5.42 0.28
C VAL A 149 9.78 6.07 0.36
N THR A 150 9.72 7.36 0.68
CA THR A 150 8.44 8.06 0.74
C THR A 150 7.91 8.42 -0.65
N LEU A 151 6.58 8.53 -0.80
CA LEU A 151 5.98 9.07 -2.03
C LEU A 151 6.49 10.48 -2.36
N GLY A 152 6.74 11.31 -1.32
CA GLY A 152 7.35 12.63 -1.49
C GLY A 152 8.78 12.58 -2.04
N GLU A 153 9.62 11.67 -1.55
CA GLU A 153 10.99 11.47 -2.06
C GLU A 153 10.99 10.94 -3.50
N LEU A 154 10.10 10.01 -3.83
CA LEU A 154 9.93 9.50 -5.20
C LEU A 154 9.54 10.63 -6.17
N LEU A 155 8.61 11.49 -5.77
CA LEU A 155 8.21 12.63 -6.59
C LEU A 155 9.34 13.65 -6.75
N ALA A 156 10.02 14.01 -5.65
CA ALA A 156 11.09 15.00 -5.66
C ALA A 156 12.31 14.55 -6.48
N SER A 157 12.63 13.25 -6.44
CA SER A 157 13.72 12.68 -7.22
C SER A 157 13.36 12.41 -8.68
N GLY A 158 12.06 12.34 -9.01
CA GLY A 158 11.59 11.91 -10.32
C GLY A 158 11.92 10.45 -10.63
N ALA A 159 12.17 9.63 -9.61
CA ALA A 159 12.53 8.23 -9.75
C ALA A 159 11.44 7.45 -10.48
N ARG A 160 11.86 6.58 -11.40
CA ARG A 160 10.99 5.71 -12.18
C ARG A 160 11.47 4.28 -12.07
N ASP A 161 10.55 3.35 -12.32
CA ASP A 161 10.80 1.92 -12.36
C ASP A 161 11.45 1.38 -11.08
N VAL A 162 10.98 1.86 -9.92
CA VAL A 162 11.50 1.49 -8.60
C VAL A 162 10.97 0.11 -8.19
N PRO A 163 11.83 -0.85 -7.83
CA PRO A 163 11.40 -2.16 -7.33
C PRO A 163 10.74 -2.02 -5.95
N VAL A 164 9.49 -2.44 -5.83
CA VAL A 164 8.72 -2.44 -4.58
C VAL A 164 8.17 -3.83 -4.28
N TRP A 165 8.02 -4.14 -2.99
CA TRP A 165 7.29 -5.35 -2.61
C TRP A 165 5.80 -5.19 -2.88
N SER A 166 5.22 -6.22 -3.45
CA SER A 166 3.79 -6.33 -3.74
C SER A 166 3.27 -7.71 -3.37
N LEU A 167 1.95 -7.88 -3.37
CA LEU A 167 1.27 -9.13 -3.07
C LEU A 167 0.68 -9.72 -4.37
N ASP A 168 1.02 -10.96 -4.70
CA ASP A 168 0.39 -11.66 -5.83
C ASP A 168 -0.98 -12.28 -5.46
N ASP A 169 -1.64 -12.87 -6.45
CA ASP A 169 -2.96 -13.52 -6.28
C ASP A 169 -2.92 -14.76 -5.35
N ARG A 170 -1.72 -15.29 -5.06
CA ARG A 170 -1.49 -16.40 -4.13
C ARG A 170 -1.09 -15.93 -2.74
N PHE A 171 -1.23 -14.62 -2.47
CA PHE A 171 -0.82 -13.99 -1.22
C PHE A 171 0.67 -14.19 -0.89
N ARG A 172 1.52 -14.27 -1.91
CA ARG A 172 2.98 -14.31 -1.79
C ARG A 172 3.52 -12.89 -1.99
N LEU A 173 4.53 -12.53 -1.19
CA LEU A 173 5.24 -11.27 -1.42
C LEU A 173 6.18 -11.44 -2.61
N VAL A 174 6.03 -10.58 -3.62
CA VAL A 174 6.81 -10.61 -4.86
C VAL A 174 7.30 -9.21 -5.23
N PRO A 175 8.51 -9.08 -5.81
CA PRO A 175 8.97 -7.82 -6.37
C PRO A 175 8.07 -7.40 -7.54
N ALA A 176 7.74 -6.12 -7.60
CA ALA A 176 7.04 -5.49 -8.71
C ALA A 176 7.62 -4.11 -9.01
N THR A 177 7.37 -3.61 -10.22
CA THR A 177 7.90 -2.33 -10.67
C THR A 177 6.90 -1.20 -10.44
N LEU A 178 7.27 -0.25 -9.57
CA LEU A 178 6.60 1.03 -9.44
C LEU A 178 7.11 1.97 -10.52
N THR A 179 6.26 2.29 -11.49
CA THR A 179 6.64 3.10 -12.66
C THR A 179 6.95 4.54 -12.31
N HIS A 180 6.10 5.17 -11.50
CA HIS A 180 6.26 6.54 -11.00
C HIS A 180 5.26 6.84 -9.88
N ALA A 181 5.57 7.86 -9.08
CA ALA A 181 4.65 8.52 -8.16
C ALA A 181 4.24 9.90 -8.73
N PHE A 182 3.02 10.34 -8.47
CA PHE A 182 2.49 11.60 -8.98
C PHE A 182 1.52 12.27 -7.98
N PRO A 183 1.39 13.61 -8.01
CA PRO A 183 0.43 14.31 -7.16
C PRO A 183 -1.01 14.09 -7.64
N SER A 184 -1.95 13.96 -6.71
CA SER A 184 -3.40 13.84 -6.99
C SER A 184 -4.23 14.95 -6.34
N GLY A 185 -3.61 16.07 -5.97
CA GLY A 185 -4.26 17.25 -5.41
C GLY A 185 -4.45 17.19 -3.90
N THR A 186 -5.41 17.95 -3.39
CA THR A 186 -5.77 18.00 -1.97
C THR A 186 -7.09 17.27 -1.76
N LYS A 187 -7.13 16.34 -0.79
CA LYS A 187 -8.32 15.54 -0.48
C LYS A 187 -8.47 15.34 1.04
N PRO A 188 -9.69 15.04 1.54
CA PRO A 188 -9.87 14.62 2.92
C PRO A 188 -9.13 13.30 3.19
N VAL A 189 -8.31 13.28 4.24
CA VAL A 189 -7.51 12.13 4.64
C VAL A 189 -7.90 11.63 6.02
N PHE A 190 -7.77 10.32 6.20
CA PHE A 190 -7.97 9.60 7.43
C PHE A 190 -6.67 8.93 7.85
N ARG A 191 -6.38 8.99 9.15
CA ARG A 191 -5.31 8.21 9.77
C ARG A 191 -5.91 6.91 10.28
N MET A 192 -5.47 5.80 9.69
CA MET A 192 -5.81 4.45 10.15
C MET A 192 -4.64 3.89 10.96
N GLN A 193 -4.93 3.38 12.15
CA GLN A 193 -3.98 2.67 13.00
C GLN A 193 -4.39 1.21 13.16
N LEU A 194 -3.41 0.32 13.08
CA LEU A 194 -3.59 -1.11 13.35
C LEU A 194 -3.11 -1.48 14.75
N ARG A 195 -3.55 -2.63 15.24
CA ARG A 195 -3.21 -3.16 16.56
C ARG A 195 -1.71 -3.42 16.70
N SER A 196 -1.00 -3.76 15.63
CA SER A 196 0.48 -3.82 15.64
C SER A 196 1.17 -2.47 15.85
N GLY A 197 0.43 -1.36 15.81
CA GLY A 197 0.94 0.00 15.92
C GLY A 197 1.28 0.64 14.57
N ARG A 198 1.20 -0.11 13.45
CA ARG A 198 1.31 0.43 12.08
C ARG A 198 0.26 1.51 11.84
N THR A 199 0.64 2.54 11.09
CA THR A 199 -0.22 3.68 10.78
C THR A 199 -0.06 4.08 9.33
N VAL A 200 -1.17 4.34 8.65
CA VAL A 200 -1.21 4.88 7.28
C VAL A 200 -2.20 6.03 7.20
N GLU A 201 -1.90 6.99 6.33
CA GLU A 201 -2.74 8.15 6.07
C GLU A 201 -3.21 8.10 4.62
N ALA A 202 -4.51 7.91 4.42
CA ALA A 202 -5.08 7.68 3.10
C ALA A 202 -6.47 8.33 2.97
N THR A 203 -6.93 8.53 1.74
CA THR A 203 -8.30 8.97 1.47
C THR A 203 -9.31 7.84 1.74
N ALA A 204 -10.57 8.18 2.01
CA ALA A 204 -11.62 7.20 2.31
C ALA A 204 -11.78 6.11 1.24
N ASN A 205 -11.57 6.44 -0.03
CA ASN A 205 -11.66 5.49 -1.13
C ASN A 205 -10.37 4.68 -1.38
N HIS A 206 -9.30 4.88 -0.59
CA HIS A 206 -8.08 4.07 -0.71
C HIS A 206 -8.31 2.67 -0.17
N ARG A 207 -7.90 1.68 -0.96
CA ARG A 207 -8.21 0.28 -0.68
C ARG A 207 -7.04 -0.44 -0.03
N PHE A 208 -7.40 -1.31 0.90
CA PHE A 208 -6.48 -2.21 1.59
C PHE A 208 -6.95 -3.64 1.42
N ARG A 209 -6.01 -4.59 1.44
CA ARG A 209 -6.34 -6.00 1.25
C ARG A 209 -6.96 -6.59 2.51
N THR A 210 -8.24 -6.95 2.46
CA THR A 210 -8.91 -7.83 3.43
C THR A 210 -8.89 -9.27 2.91
N VAL A 211 -9.37 -10.23 3.71
CA VAL A 211 -9.39 -11.65 3.28
C VAL A 211 -10.37 -11.89 2.14
N ASP A 212 -11.46 -11.11 2.07
CA ASP A 212 -12.52 -11.25 1.07
C ASP A 212 -12.36 -10.32 -0.14
N GLY A 213 -11.32 -9.48 -0.18
CA GLY A 213 -11.24 -8.49 -1.24
C GLY A 213 -10.35 -7.29 -0.96
N TRP A 214 -10.45 -6.31 -1.85
CA TRP A 214 -9.92 -4.97 -1.66
C TRP A 214 -11.02 -4.08 -1.10
N THR A 215 -10.86 -3.62 0.14
CA THR A 215 -11.88 -2.84 0.85
C THR A 215 -11.41 -1.39 1.00
N PRO A 216 -12.23 -0.40 0.60
CA PRO A 216 -11.95 1.02 0.83
C PRO A 216 -11.83 1.36 2.31
N LEU A 217 -10.95 2.31 2.66
CA LEU A 217 -10.76 2.77 4.04
C LEU A 217 -12.07 3.22 4.68
N GLY A 218 -12.93 3.90 3.93
CA GLY A 218 -14.22 4.40 4.41
C GLY A 218 -15.23 3.32 4.76
N ASP A 219 -15.01 2.09 4.27
CA ASP A 219 -15.83 0.91 4.57
C ASP A 219 -15.21 0.04 5.68
N LEU A 220 -14.01 0.40 6.16
CA LEU A 220 -13.36 -0.27 7.27
C LEU A 220 -13.84 0.29 8.60
N GLU A 221 -13.99 -0.60 9.57
CA GLU A 221 -14.31 -0.26 10.96
C GLU A 221 -13.25 -0.83 11.91
N PRO A 222 -13.08 -0.29 13.14
CA PRO A 222 -12.29 -0.95 14.17
C PRO A 222 -12.71 -2.42 14.35
N GLY A 223 -11.73 -3.33 14.35
CA GLY A 223 -11.94 -4.78 14.31
C GLY A 223 -11.83 -5.41 12.92
N SER A 224 -11.90 -4.62 11.85
CA SER A 224 -11.58 -5.08 10.48
C SER A 224 -10.14 -5.58 10.41
N ARG A 225 -9.86 -6.57 9.56
CA ARG A 225 -8.53 -7.17 9.46
C ARG A 225 -7.90 -7.01 8.08
N LEU A 226 -6.69 -6.48 8.06
CA LEU A 226 -5.94 -6.12 6.86
C LEU A 226 -4.68 -6.97 6.71
N ALA A 227 -4.30 -7.24 5.47
CA ALA A 227 -3.08 -7.93 5.16
C ALA A 227 -1.86 -7.02 5.45
N VAL A 228 -0.95 -7.53 6.26
CA VAL A 228 0.38 -6.97 6.51
C VAL A 228 1.41 -8.07 6.27
N PRO A 229 2.67 -7.77 5.92
CA PRO A 229 3.70 -8.80 5.80
C PRO A 229 3.84 -9.63 7.10
N ARG A 230 3.77 -10.96 6.98
CA ARG A 230 3.95 -11.91 8.09
C ARG A 230 5.43 -12.17 8.39
N ARG A 231 6.23 -12.16 7.33
CA ARG A 231 7.68 -12.26 7.29
C ARG A 231 8.18 -11.34 6.17
N LEU A 232 9.45 -10.96 6.24
CA LEU A 232 10.09 -10.20 5.17
C LEU A 232 11.37 -10.92 4.76
N ASP A 233 11.40 -11.42 3.54
CA ASP A 233 12.59 -12.08 2.99
C ASP A 233 13.74 -11.06 2.80
N GLY A 234 14.94 -11.56 2.50
CA GLY A 234 16.05 -10.70 2.13
C GLY A 234 15.72 -9.84 0.90
N PRO A 235 16.35 -8.66 0.76
CA PRO A 235 16.25 -7.89 -0.46
C PRO A 235 16.83 -8.66 -1.66
N GLU A 236 16.52 -8.24 -2.89
CA GLU A 236 17.11 -8.81 -4.10
C GLU A 236 18.65 -8.68 -4.12
N HIS A 237 19.17 -7.63 -3.48
CA HIS A 237 20.60 -7.35 -3.35
C HIS A 237 21.01 -7.25 -1.89
N LEU A 238 21.80 -8.22 -1.44
CA LEU A 238 22.39 -8.20 -0.10
C LEU A 238 23.72 -7.43 -0.12
N GLU A 239 23.86 -6.49 0.82
CA GLU A 239 25.06 -5.69 0.99
C GLU A 239 25.61 -5.86 2.41
N PRO A 240 26.65 -6.71 2.60
CA PRO A 240 27.29 -6.85 3.91
C PRO A 240 27.88 -5.54 4.40
N MET A 241 27.71 -5.27 5.69
CA MET A 241 28.35 -4.17 6.40
C MET A 241 29.55 -4.67 7.20
N ASP A 242 30.46 -3.76 7.52
CA ASP A 242 31.55 -4.05 8.46
C ASP A 242 31.00 -4.27 9.88
N GLU A 243 31.51 -5.27 10.59
CA GLU A 243 30.99 -5.64 11.92
C GLU A 243 31.20 -4.54 12.96
N ASP A 244 32.33 -3.85 12.93
CA ASP A 244 32.62 -2.74 13.84
C ASP A 244 31.71 -1.53 13.56
N GLU A 245 31.40 -1.28 12.28
CA GLU A 245 30.39 -0.30 11.89
C GLU A 245 29.01 -0.65 12.43
N LEU A 246 28.58 -1.91 12.37
CA LEU A 246 27.28 -2.34 12.91
C LEU A 246 27.20 -2.14 14.43
N VAL A 247 28.25 -2.53 15.16
CA VAL A 247 28.34 -2.34 16.62
C VAL A 247 28.29 -0.85 16.96
N LEU A 248 29.13 -0.03 16.34
CA LEU A 248 29.15 1.41 16.58
C LEU A 248 27.81 2.06 16.24
N LEU A 249 27.21 1.71 15.11
CA LEU A 249 25.94 2.26 14.68
C LEU A 249 24.84 1.96 15.70
N ALA A 250 24.75 0.70 16.14
CA ALA A 250 23.75 0.26 17.10
C ALA A 250 23.87 1.01 18.44
N HIS A 251 25.07 1.06 19.01
CA HIS A 251 25.31 1.72 20.29
C HIS A 251 25.14 3.24 20.20
N LEU A 252 25.59 3.87 19.11
CA LEU A 252 25.47 5.31 18.92
C LEU A 252 24.03 5.75 18.60
N LEU A 253 23.22 4.89 17.97
CA LEU A 253 21.80 5.14 17.75
C LEU A 253 21.03 5.16 19.07
N GLY A 254 21.32 4.25 19.99
CA GLY A 254 20.74 4.23 21.34
C GLY A 254 21.26 5.36 22.21
N ASP A 255 22.41 5.14 22.86
CA ASP A 255 22.94 6.00 23.94
C ASP A 255 24.12 6.89 23.49
N GLY A 256 24.37 7.00 22.18
CA GLY A 256 25.40 7.89 21.65
C GLY A 256 24.92 9.31 21.32
N CYS A 257 25.87 10.23 21.34
CA CYS A 257 25.73 11.61 20.89
C CYS A 257 26.74 11.93 19.78
N VAL A 258 26.22 12.19 18.57
CA VAL A 258 27.00 12.53 17.36
C VAL A 258 26.49 13.85 16.77
N LEU A 259 26.32 14.87 17.62
CA LEU A 259 25.80 16.17 17.21
C LEU A 259 26.89 17.10 16.67
N PRO A 260 26.53 18.02 15.75
CA PRO A 260 27.46 19.05 15.30
C PRO A 260 27.99 19.86 16.49
N ARG A 261 29.28 20.19 16.46
CA ARG A 261 29.97 21.01 17.47
C ARG A 261 29.97 20.43 18.89
N GLN A 262 29.71 19.13 19.05
CA GLN A 262 29.89 18.41 20.31
C GLN A 262 30.89 17.27 20.12
N PRO A 263 31.68 16.92 21.15
CA PRO A 263 32.49 15.71 21.11
C PRO A 263 31.60 14.49 20.88
N VAL A 264 32.01 13.58 19.99
CA VAL A 264 31.37 12.29 19.86
C VAL A 264 31.57 11.53 21.17
N HIS A 265 30.48 11.08 21.77
CA HIS A 265 30.54 10.31 23.01
C HIS A 265 29.40 9.29 23.11
N TYR A 266 29.65 8.28 23.91
CA TYR A 266 28.73 7.20 24.25
C TYR A 266 28.65 7.09 25.77
N THR A 267 27.46 6.78 26.29
CA THR A 267 27.23 6.66 27.72
C THR A 267 26.67 5.28 28.05
N SER A 268 27.27 4.59 29.01
CA SER A 268 26.75 3.32 29.52
C SER A 268 27.24 3.04 30.94
N ALA A 269 26.45 2.29 31.71
CA ALA A 269 26.88 1.73 32.99
C ALA A 269 27.54 0.35 32.84
N ASP A 270 27.34 -0.31 31.70
CA ASP A 270 27.76 -1.69 31.45
C ASP A 270 29.16 -1.72 30.81
N PRO A 271 30.17 -2.33 31.47
CA PRO A 271 31.53 -2.43 30.94
C PRO A 271 31.63 -3.10 29.57
N ALA A 272 30.83 -4.13 29.30
CA ALA A 272 30.90 -4.89 28.05
C ALA A 272 30.36 -4.07 26.85
N ASN A 273 29.42 -3.16 27.11
CA ASN A 273 28.95 -2.20 26.12
C ASN A 273 30.00 -1.13 25.82
N LEU A 274 30.70 -0.64 26.85
CA LEU A 274 31.79 0.32 26.68
C LEU A 274 32.94 -0.32 25.87
N GLU A 275 33.36 -1.53 26.22
CA GLU A 275 34.41 -2.27 25.50
C GLU A 275 34.07 -2.48 24.04
N ALA A 276 32.84 -2.91 23.73
CA ALA A 276 32.40 -3.11 22.34
C ALA A 276 32.52 -1.82 21.50
N VAL A 277 32.09 -0.67 22.05
CA VAL A 277 32.21 0.62 21.36
C VAL A 277 33.67 1.04 21.17
N GLU A 278 34.51 0.82 22.17
CA GLU A 278 35.91 1.25 22.14
C GLU A 278 36.76 0.41 21.20
N GLU A 279 36.58 -0.91 21.22
CA GLU A 279 37.25 -1.81 20.29
C GLU A 279 36.83 -1.56 18.85
N ALA A 280 35.53 -1.35 18.61
CA ALA A 280 35.04 -1.03 17.28
C ALA A 280 35.55 0.32 16.78
N ALA A 281 35.57 1.36 17.62
CA ALA A 281 36.12 2.66 17.26
C ALA A 281 37.64 2.59 16.96
N ARG A 282 38.38 1.81 17.75
CA ARG A 282 39.82 1.60 17.55
C ARG A 282 40.12 0.83 16.27
N ARG A 283 39.47 -0.32 16.05
CA ARG A 283 39.71 -1.17 14.86
C ARG A 283 39.28 -0.50 13.56
N ARG A 284 38.09 0.12 13.54
CA ARG A 284 37.50 0.67 12.32
C ARG A 284 37.99 2.06 11.95
N PHE A 285 38.20 2.91 12.96
CA PHE A 285 38.50 4.33 12.77
C PHE A 285 39.84 4.78 13.38
N GLY A 286 40.60 3.88 14.01
CA GLY A 286 41.87 4.21 14.67
C GLY A 286 41.70 5.14 15.88
N ILE A 287 40.50 5.18 16.48
CA ILE A 287 40.18 6.10 17.57
C ILE A 287 40.50 5.45 18.92
N GLU A 288 41.41 6.08 19.66
CA GLU A 288 41.66 5.76 21.06
C GLU A 288 40.63 6.47 21.94
N ALA A 289 39.77 5.68 22.59
CA ALA A 289 38.68 6.19 23.40
C ALA A 289 39.15 6.69 24.77
N ARG A 290 38.42 7.65 25.34
CA ARG A 290 38.69 8.18 26.69
C ARG A 290 37.46 8.04 27.58
N ARG A 291 37.53 7.14 28.57
CA ARG A 291 36.50 6.97 29.61
C ARG A 291 36.61 8.05 30.69
N VAL A 292 35.48 8.56 31.13
CA VAL A 292 35.35 9.46 32.28
C VAL A 292 34.22 8.93 33.16
N ALA A 293 34.55 8.59 34.40
CA ALA A 293 33.56 8.15 35.39
C ALA A 293 32.55 9.26 35.70
N GLN A 294 31.28 8.90 35.79
CA GLN A 294 30.19 9.73 36.28
C GLN A 294 29.46 8.98 37.41
N ALA A 295 28.52 9.65 38.08
CA ALA A 295 27.76 9.02 39.17
C ALA A 295 26.83 7.90 38.63
N GLY A 296 27.31 6.66 38.65
CA GLY A 296 26.56 5.46 38.27
C GLY A 296 26.71 5.00 36.82
N HIS A 297 27.50 5.71 36.01
CA HIS A 297 27.77 5.35 34.60
C HIS A 297 29.10 5.93 34.11
N TRP A 298 29.51 5.56 32.90
CA TRP A 298 30.73 6.05 32.25
C TRP A 298 30.38 6.87 31.00
N HIS A 299 31.11 7.95 30.79
CA HIS A 299 31.14 8.67 29.51
C HIS A 299 32.39 8.25 28.73
N THR A 300 32.21 7.61 27.59
CA THR A 300 33.28 7.28 26.65
C THR A 300 33.32 8.32 25.55
N TYR A 301 34.37 9.14 25.55
CA TYR A 301 34.65 10.10 24.47
C TYR A 301 35.40 9.40 23.34
N LEU A 302 35.01 9.69 22.10
CA LEU A 302 35.60 9.15 20.87
C LEU A 302 36.27 10.29 20.09
N PRO A 303 37.46 10.75 20.51
CA PRO A 303 38.15 11.87 19.87
C PRO A 303 38.61 11.52 18.45
N SER A 304 38.85 12.55 17.64
CA SER A 304 39.45 12.32 16.31
C SER A 304 40.89 11.82 16.47
N PRO A 305 41.34 10.83 15.66
CA PRO A 305 42.72 10.37 15.69
C PRO A 305 43.68 11.36 15.03
N HIS A 306 43.14 12.38 14.37
CA HIS A 306 43.88 13.42 13.67
C HIS A 306 43.44 14.81 14.14
N ARG A 307 44.33 15.80 13.97
CA ARG A 307 44.04 17.20 14.29
C ARG A 307 42.91 17.73 13.42
N LEU A 308 41.82 18.15 14.05
CA LEU A 308 40.69 18.77 13.36
C LEU A 308 41.13 20.15 12.83
N THR A 309 41.00 20.35 11.53
CA THR A 309 41.27 21.60 10.80
C THR A 309 40.11 21.90 9.86
N HIS A 310 40.16 22.99 9.09
CA HIS A 310 39.06 23.34 8.19
C HIS A 310 38.80 22.21 7.18
N GLY A 311 37.58 21.66 7.20
CA GLY A 311 37.18 20.53 6.34
C GLY A 311 37.55 19.14 6.88
N VAL A 312 38.37 19.02 7.93
CA VAL A 312 38.72 17.73 8.55
C VAL A 312 37.81 17.50 9.76
N ARG A 313 36.94 16.50 9.64
CA ARG A 313 35.98 16.10 10.69
C ARG A 313 36.45 14.85 11.42
N ASN A 314 35.89 14.61 12.60
CA ASN A 314 36.02 13.32 13.27
C ASN A 314 35.53 12.20 12.32
N PRO A 315 36.28 11.10 12.13
CA PRO A 315 35.93 10.03 11.19
C PRO A 315 34.54 9.43 11.44
N ILE A 316 34.16 9.20 12.69
CA ILE A 316 32.82 8.73 13.06
C ILE A 316 31.77 9.76 12.66
N SER A 317 32.03 11.05 12.86
CA SER A 317 31.08 12.10 12.45
C SER A 317 30.89 12.20 10.94
N ALA A 318 31.94 11.91 10.15
CA ALA A 318 31.86 11.90 8.69
C ALA A 318 31.12 10.65 8.18
N TRP A 319 31.44 9.47 8.73
CA TRP A 319 30.72 8.22 8.46
C TRP A 319 29.22 8.32 8.83
N TRP A 320 28.92 8.85 10.01
CA TRP A 320 27.55 9.07 10.50
C TRP A 320 26.73 10.01 9.61
N GLU A 321 27.37 11.02 9.03
CA GLU A 321 26.75 11.92 8.05
C GLU A 321 26.47 11.21 6.73
N GLY A 322 27.39 10.36 6.25
CA GLY A 322 27.20 9.52 5.06
C GLY A 322 26.00 8.56 5.19
N LEU A 323 25.64 8.17 6.41
CA LEU A 323 24.45 7.37 6.72
C LEU A 323 23.14 8.20 6.81
N GLY A 324 23.18 9.51 6.55
CA GLY A 324 22.02 10.41 6.63
C GLY A 324 21.62 10.82 8.05
N LEU A 325 22.44 10.48 9.05
CA LEU A 325 22.16 10.72 10.48
C LEU A 325 22.75 12.05 11.00
N HIS A 326 23.15 12.95 10.10
CA HIS A 326 23.66 14.27 10.47
C HIS A 326 22.62 15.13 11.22
N ASP A 327 23.07 15.78 12.30
CA ASP A 327 22.25 16.66 13.16
C ASP A 327 20.92 16.05 13.63
N ARG A 328 20.91 14.73 13.85
CA ARG A 328 19.74 14.00 14.33
C ARG A 328 19.78 13.88 15.85
N ARG A 329 18.84 14.58 16.50
CA ARG A 329 18.48 14.36 17.92
C ARG A 329 17.78 13.01 18.08
N SER A 330 17.66 12.51 19.32
CA SER A 330 17.08 11.19 19.63
C SER A 330 15.73 10.91 18.94
N TRP A 331 14.81 11.88 18.88
CA TRP A 331 13.50 11.74 18.24
C TRP A 331 13.50 11.80 16.70
N ARG A 332 14.65 12.08 16.08
CA ARG A 332 14.85 12.10 14.61
C ARG A 332 15.81 11.02 14.13
N LYS A 333 16.38 10.20 15.02
CA LYS A 333 17.23 9.05 14.64
C LYS A 333 16.38 7.99 13.92
N PHE A 334 16.99 7.25 13.02
CA PHE A 334 16.38 6.18 12.23
C PHE A 334 17.46 5.12 11.91
N VAL A 335 17.07 3.94 11.46
CA VAL A 335 18.05 2.94 11.00
C VAL A 335 18.42 3.26 9.54
N PRO A 336 19.72 3.40 9.21
CA PRO A 336 20.17 3.59 7.82
C PRO A 336 19.82 2.44 6.89
N ASP A 337 19.60 2.76 5.61
CA ASP A 337 19.20 1.80 4.56
C ASP A 337 20.17 0.61 4.41
N ALA A 338 21.47 0.84 4.62
CA ALA A 338 22.50 -0.20 4.57
C ALA A 338 22.23 -1.37 5.53
N VAL A 339 21.62 -1.13 6.70
CA VAL A 339 21.27 -2.21 7.64
C VAL A 339 20.11 -3.06 7.10
N PHE A 340 19.17 -2.46 6.37
CA PHE A 340 18.08 -3.20 5.74
C PHE A 340 18.56 -4.05 4.56
N ALA A 341 19.64 -3.62 3.88
CA ALA A 341 20.29 -4.37 2.82
C ALA A 341 21.21 -5.51 3.33
N ALA A 342 21.61 -5.49 4.60
CA ALA A 342 22.55 -6.45 5.16
C ALA A 342 22.02 -7.90 5.23
N PRO A 343 22.91 -8.91 5.20
CA PRO A 343 22.57 -10.30 5.52
C PRO A 343 21.82 -10.43 6.85
N VAL A 344 20.90 -11.39 6.95
CA VAL A 344 20.04 -11.53 8.14
C VAL A 344 20.84 -11.72 9.43
N ASP A 345 22.00 -12.39 9.38
CA ASP A 345 22.86 -12.57 10.56
C ASP A 345 23.46 -11.25 11.05
N GLN A 346 23.79 -10.34 10.12
CA GLN A 346 24.23 -8.98 10.47
C GLN A 346 23.09 -8.12 10.98
N VAL A 347 21.87 -8.32 10.48
CA VAL A 347 20.67 -7.67 11.06
C VAL A 347 20.45 -8.15 12.49
N ARG A 348 20.53 -9.47 12.76
CA ARG A 348 20.45 -10.03 14.11
C ARG A 348 21.55 -9.44 15.00
N TRP A 349 22.78 -9.38 14.50
CA TRP A 349 23.92 -8.79 15.22
C TRP A 349 23.69 -7.31 15.57
N PHE A 350 23.23 -6.51 14.61
CA PHE A 350 22.87 -5.11 14.83
C PHE A 350 21.77 -4.96 15.88
N VAL A 351 20.68 -5.74 15.77
CA VAL A 351 19.56 -5.69 16.71
C VAL A 351 20.01 -6.09 18.12
N ARG A 352 20.90 -7.10 18.25
CA ARG A 352 21.48 -7.52 19.54
C ARG A 352 22.19 -6.37 20.26
N HIS A 353 23.02 -5.61 19.55
CA HIS A 353 23.72 -4.45 20.11
C HIS A 353 22.79 -3.26 20.33
N LEU A 354 21.81 -3.05 19.44
CA LEU A 354 20.85 -1.96 19.61
C LEU A 354 20.01 -2.21 20.87
N TRP A 355 19.57 -3.45 21.10
CA TRP A 355 18.80 -3.82 22.28
C TRP A 355 19.58 -3.63 23.60
N ALA A 356 20.92 -3.69 23.57
CA ALA A 356 21.74 -3.45 24.76
C ALA A 356 21.65 -2.01 25.30
N THR A 357 21.17 -1.08 24.48
CA THR A 357 21.01 0.34 24.85
C THR A 357 19.63 0.63 25.46
N GLY A 358 18.59 0.74 24.63
CA GLY A 358 17.21 1.04 25.03
C GLY A 358 16.31 -0.17 25.29
N GLY A 359 16.84 -1.39 25.24
CA GLY A 359 16.08 -2.62 25.40
C GLY A 359 15.90 -3.07 26.85
N THR A 360 14.73 -3.62 27.15
CA THR A 360 14.35 -4.19 28.45
C THR A 360 14.10 -5.68 28.30
N LEU A 361 14.71 -6.47 29.20
CA LEU A 361 14.36 -7.87 29.46
C LEU A 361 14.01 -8.01 30.94
N GLY A 362 12.72 -8.13 31.22
CA GLY A 362 12.17 -8.27 32.56
C GLY A 362 11.45 -9.60 32.73
N VAL A 363 11.66 -10.24 33.88
CA VAL A 363 10.85 -11.36 34.34
C VAL A 363 9.83 -10.82 35.33
N ASN A 364 8.60 -11.32 35.24
CA ASN A 364 7.48 -10.88 36.05
C ASN A 364 6.93 -12.03 36.90
N ASP A 365 7.11 -11.91 38.22
CA ASP A 365 6.69 -12.91 39.20
C ASP A 365 5.35 -12.56 39.87
N SER A 366 4.72 -11.45 39.49
CA SER A 366 3.50 -10.94 40.15
C SER A 366 2.21 -11.72 39.85
N GLY A 367 2.28 -12.75 39.00
CA GLY A 367 1.14 -13.55 38.55
C GLY A 367 0.16 -12.83 37.62
N ARG A 368 0.36 -11.53 37.33
CA ARG A 368 -0.45 -10.73 36.41
C ARG A 368 0.37 -10.27 35.21
N GLY A 369 -0.10 -10.56 34.00
CA GLY A 369 0.56 -10.18 32.74
C GLY A 369 1.56 -11.23 32.23
N PRO A 370 2.32 -10.93 31.17
CA PRO A 370 3.28 -11.87 30.60
C PRO A 370 4.43 -12.14 31.57
N LYS A 371 4.87 -13.41 31.68
CA LYS A 371 5.98 -13.84 32.54
C LYS A 371 7.32 -13.22 32.12
N VAL A 372 7.53 -13.06 30.81
CA VAL A 372 8.70 -12.39 30.24
C VAL A 372 8.24 -11.16 29.46
N ARG A 373 8.87 -10.03 29.73
CA ARG A 373 8.67 -8.76 29.03
C ARG A 373 9.94 -8.42 28.26
N LEU A 374 9.80 -8.33 26.95
CA LEU A 374 10.85 -7.95 26.02
C LEU A 374 10.38 -6.74 25.22
N SER A 375 10.98 -5.58 25.48
CA SER A 375 10.59 -4.32 24.83
C SER A 375 11.76 -3.38 24.60
N TYR A 376 11.73 -2.60 23.54
CA TYR A 376 12.70 -1.53 23.27
C TYR A 376 12.01 -0.17 23.25
N SER A 377 12.56 0.82 23.97
CA SER A 377 11.96 2.14 24.11
C SER A 377 12.73 3.20 23.33
N THR A 378 12.01 4.06 22.60
CA THR A 378 12.60 5.19 21.87
C THR A 378 11.65 6.38 21.78
N THR A 379 12.18 7.60 21.66
CA THR A 379 11.40 8.81 21.35
C THR A 379 11.24 9.05 19.84
N SER A 380 11.86 8.23 18.99
CA SER A 380 11.73 8.33 17.53
C SER A 380 10.73 7.31 17.02
N ARG A 381 9.62 7.80 16.44
CA ARG A 381 8.63 6.94 15.77
C ARG A 381 9.27 6.16 14.62
N ARG A 382 10.11 6.82 13.81
CA ARG A 382 10.78 6.19 12.67
C ARG A 382 11.71 5.06 13.13
N LEU A 383 12.50 5.26 14.20
CA LEU A 383 13.34 4.20 14.75
C LEU A 383 12.53 3.00 15.27
N ALA A 384 11.34 3.24 15.85
CA ALA A 384 10.45 2.17 16.29
C ALA A 384 9.88 1.37 15.11
N ASP A 385 9.46 2.05 14.04
CA ASP A 385 8.99 1.41 12.80
C ASP A 385 10.12 0.62 12.12
N ASP A 386 11.32 1.20 12.05
CA ASP A 386 12.51 0.57 11.52
C ASP A 386 12.87 -0.71 12.28
N LEU A 387 12.88 -0.65 13.62
CA LEU A 387 13.14 -1.82 14.45
C LEU A 387 12.05 -2.89 14.30
N GLN A 388 10.76 -2.51 14.23
CA GLN A 388 9.68 -3.46 13.95
C GLN A 388 9.90 -4.20 12.62
N ARG A 389 10.41 -3.50 11.60
CA ARG A 389 10.72 -4.08 10.28
C ARG A 389 11.98 -4.96 10.30
N LEU A 390 13.04 -4.58 11.01
CA LEU A 390 14.23 -5.43 11.19
C LEU A 390 13.90 -6.74 11.93
N LEU A 391 13.06 -6.66 12.97
CA LEU A 391 12.56 -7.84 13.66
C LEU A 391 11.76 -8.75 12.71
N LEU A 392 10.96 -8.16 11.82
CA LEU A 392 10.22 -8.92 10.82
C LEU A 392 11.14 -9.65 9.82
N ARG A 393 12.30 -9.07 9.47
CA ARG A 393 13.35 -9.77 8.69
C ARG A 393 13.99 -10.94 9.45
N CYS A 394 13.92 -10.92 10.78
CA CYS A 394 14.34 -12.03 11.64
C CYS A 394 13.19 -13.00 11.94
N ASP A 395 12.06 -12.90 11.23
CA ASP A 395 10.84 -13.69 11.47
C ASP A 395 10.30 -13.54 12.91
N ILE A 396 10.47 -12.34 13.49
CA ILE A 396 10.01 -11.95 14.83
C ILE A 396 8.98 -10.83 14.68
N ARG A 397 7.77 -11.07 15.17
CA ARG A 397 6.69 -10.08 15.13
C ARG A 397 6.76 -9.19 16.37
N ALA A 398 6.64 -7.89 16.13
CA ALA A 398 6.62 -6.90 17.19
C ALA A 398 5.42 -5.95 17.08
N ARG A 399 5.01 -5.40 18.22
CA ARG A 399 3.95 -4.39 18.34
C ARG A 399 4.53 -3.09 18.86
N ILE A 400 4.11 -1.96 18.30
CA ILE A 400 4.46 -0.64 18.81
C ILE A 400 3.31 -0.10 19.67
N SER A 401 3.62 0.33 20.89
CA SER A 401 2.70 1.11 21.73
C SER A 401 3.21 2.53 21.92
N VAL A 402 2.29 3.48 21.97
CA VAL A 402 2.59 4.89 22.25
C VAL A 402 2.29 5.18 23.72
N VAL A 403 3.28 5.69 24.45
CA VAL A 403 3.16 6.09 25.85
C VAL A 403 3.27 7.62 25.93
N PRO A 404 2.19 8.34 26.25
CA PRO A 404 2.24 9.78 26.45
C PRO A 404 3.07 10.14 27.69
N GLU A 405 4.01 11.07 27.58
CA GLU A 405 4.85 11.54 28.70
C GLU A 405 4.52 12.99 29.12
N GLY A 406 3.23 13.31 29.22
CA GLY A 406 2.75 14.61 29.67
C GLY A 406 3.26 15.77 28.80
N ARG A 407 4.19 16.57 29.34
CA ARG A 407 4.83 17.70 28.62
C ARG A 407 5.97 17.28 27.69
N HIS A 408 6.44 16.04 27.80
CA HIS A 408 7.52 15.50 26.97
C HIS A 408 6.98 14.83 25.71
N ARG A 409 7.87 14.57 24.76
CA ARG A 409 7.53 13.81 23.55
C ARG A 409 7.03 12.42 23.94
N PRO A 410 6.05 11.85 23.22
CA PRO A 410 5.63 10.49 23.50
C PRO A 410 6.78 9.51 23.30
N ARG A 411 6.77 8.45 24.11
CA ARG A 411 7.68 7.32 23.97
C ARG A 411 7.01 6.24 23.15
N TYR A 412 7.78 5.60 22.28
CA TYR A 412 7.36 4.48 21.45
C TYR A 412 8.07 3.22 21.97
N ASP A 413 7.28 2.28 22.46
CA ASP A 413 7.79 1.00 22.97
C ASP A 413 7.50 -0.09 21.93
N VAL A 414 8.55 -0.74 21.42
CA VAL A 414 8.50 -1.88 20.52
C VAL A 414 8.51 -3.16 21.35
N HIS A 415 7.42 -3.90 21.37
CA HIS A 415 7.24 -5.11 22.18
C HIS A 415 7.33 -6.36 21.31
N VAL A 416 8.18 -7.31 21.71
CA VAL A 416 8.15 -8.67 21.20
C VAL A 416 7.21 -9.47 22.10
N VAL A 417 6.08 -9.89 21.54
CA VAL A 417 4.96 -10.47 22.29
C VAL A 417 4.66 -11.87 21.78
N GLY A 418 4.42 -12.79 22.72
CA GLY A 418 4.13 -14.18 22.42
C GLY A 418 5.36 -15.05 22.58
N VAL A 419 5.16 -16.24 23.13
CA VAL A 419 6.24 -17.17 23.49
C VAL A 419 7.13 -17.48 22.29
N THR A 420 6.53 -17.77 21.13
CA THR A 420 7.29 -18.11 19.92
C THR A 420 8.23 -17.00 19.46
N ASP A 421 7.75 -15.76 19.36
CA ASP A 421 8.57 -14.62 18.92
C ASP A 421 9.61 -14.23 19.99
N GLN A 422 9.26 -14.35 21.27
CA GLN A 422 10.18 -14.09 22.39
C GLN A 422 11.30 -15.12 22.48
N SER A 423 10.98 -16.41 22.37
CA SER A 423 11.98 -17.49 22.35
C SER A 423 12.93 -17.31 21.16
N ARG A 424 12.39 -17.07 19.96
CA ARG A 424 13.21 -16.83 18.76
C ARG A 424 14.15 -15.64 18.92
N PHE A 425 13.66 -14.52 19.47
CA PHE A 425 14.52 -13.38 19.75
C PHE A 425 15.67 -13.75 20.69
N LEU A 426 15.36 -14.43 21.80
CA LEU A 426 16.35 -14.76 22.82
C LEU A 426 17.36 -15.83 22.34
N GLU A 427 16.95 -16.76 21.48
CA GLU A 427 17.79 -17.81 20.89
C GLU A 427 18.67 -17.30 19.74
N GLU A 428 18.10 -16.54 18.79
CA GLU A 428 18.79 -16.16 17.55
C GLU A 428 19.48 -14.79 17.62
N ILE A 429 18.99 -13.86 18.46
CA ILE A 429 19.52 -12.49 18.57
C ILE A 429 20.23 -12.31 19.92
N GLY A 430 19.52 -12.60 21.01
CA GLY A 430 19.96 -12.32 22.37
C GLY A 430 20.16 -10.83 22.64
N ILE A 431 20.89 -10.51 23.71
CA ILE A 431 21.19 -9.12 24.09
C ILE A 431 22.68 -9.06 24.46
N HIS A 432 23.40 -8.04 23.99
CA HIS A 432 24.79 -7.82 24.36
C HIS A 432 24.91 -7.22 25.78
N GLY A 433 26.03 -7.52 26.46
CA GLY A 433 26.35 -7.00 27.78
C GLY A 433 25.65 -7.69 28.96
N GLU A 434 25.66 -7.06 30.13
CA GLU A 434 25.13 -7.57 31.41
C GLU A 434 23.64 -7.97 31.29
N ARG A 435 22.86 -7.23 30.49
CA ARG A 435 21.44 -7.59 30.23
C ARG A 435 21.30 -8.95 29.54
N GLY A 436 22.32 -9.37 28.78
CA GLY A 436 22.41 -10.67 28.14
C GLY A 436 22.43 -11.84 29.12
N GLU A 437 22.91 -11.65 30.35
CA GLU A 437 22.95 -12.69 31.39
C GLU A 437 21.54 -13.20 31.76
N ARG A 438 20.51 -12.35 31.55
CA ARG A 438 19.10 -12.69 31.80
C ARG A 438 18.45 -13.49 30.68
N VAL A 439 19.11 -13.66 29.54
CA VAL A 439 18.56 -14.39 28.37
C VAL A 439 18.28 -15.84 28.71
N VAL A 440 19.26 -16.55 29.32
CA VAL A 440 19.11 -17.97 29.66
C VAL A 440 18.00 -18.21 30.70
N PRO A 441 17.93 -17.47 31.83
CA PRO A 441 16.80 -17.56 32.74
C PRO A 441 15.44 -17.28 32.09
N ALA A 442 15.37 -16.27 31.21
CA ALA A 442 14.13 -15.93 30.51
C ALA A 442 13.68 -17.05 29.55
N LEU A 443 14.60 -17.69 28.83
CA LEU A 443 14.31 -18.83 27.96
C LEU A 443 13.77 -20.03 28.75
N GLN A 444 14.35 -20.33 29.91
CA GLN A 444 13.85 -21.39 30.78
C GLN A 444 12.40 -21.14 31.21
N ILE A 445 12.06 -19.89 31.55
CA ILE A 445 10.69 -19.53 31.91
C ILE A 445 9.73 -19.68 30.72
N LEU A 446 10.16 -19.30 29.51
CA LEU A 446 9.33 -19.38 28.31
C LEU A 446 9.05 -20.82 27.87
N HIS A 447 10.00 -21.74 28.10
CA HIS A 447 9.81 -23.16 27.79
C HIS A 447 8.57 -23.75 28.48
N ASP A 448 8.27 -23.29 29.69
CA ASP A 448 7.13 -23.77 30.48
C ASP A 448 5.82 -23.00 30.20
N VAL A 449 5.82 -22.08 29.23
CA VAL A 449 4.62 -21.32 28.85
C VAL A 449 4.05 -21.87 27.55
N GLU A 450 2.81 -22.35 27.63
CA GLU A 450 2.09 -22.77 26.44
C GLU A 450 1.83 -21.58 25.50
N ALA A 451 2.33 -21.67 24.26
CA ALA A 451 2.16 -20.61 23.28
C ALA A 451 0.69 -20.43 22.91
N ASN A 452 0.20 -19.18 22.88
CA ASN A 452 -1.16 -18.91 22.44
C ASN A 452 -1.29 -19.20 20.93
N PRO A 453 -2.10 -20.19 20.52
CA PRO A 453 -2.20 -20.59 19.12
C PRO A 453 -3.08 -19.66 18.28
N ASN A 454 -3.72 -18.65 18.89
CA ASN A 454 -4.67 -17.74 18.23
C ASN A 454 -4.04 -16.37 17.87
N VAL A 455 -2.73 -16.32 17.66
CA VAL A 455 -2.02 -15.08 17.28
C VAL A 455 -2.01 -14.89 15.75
N ASP A 456 -1.74 -15.96 15.00
CA ASP A 456 -1.71 -15.93 13.53
C ASP A 456 -2.88 -16.74 12.96
N THR A 457 -3.98 -16.04 12.72
CA THR A 457 -5.24 -16.64 12.28
C THR A 457 -5.76 -15.95 11.02
N ILE A 458 -6.45 -16.74 10.19
CA ILE A 458 -7.20 -16.25 9.04
C ILE A 458 -8.57 -15.75 9.55
N PRO A 459 -9.04 -14.55 9.15
CA PRO A 459 -10.30 -13.99 9.61
C PRO A 459 -11.48 -14.91 9.30
N HIS A 460 -12.55 -14.79 10.09
CA HIS A 460 -13.76 -15.62 9.94
C HIS A 460 -14.35 -15.58 8.53
N ALA A 461 -14.17 -14.48 7.80
CA ALA A 461 -14.85 -14.29 6.52
C ALA A 461 -14.44 -15.31 5.43
N VAL A 462 -13.27 -15.95 5.56
CA VAL A 462 -12.86 -17.14 4.77
C VAL A 462 -13.88 -18.29 4.84
N ARG A 463 -14.75 -18.30 5.85
CA ARG A 463 -15.81 -19.29 6.02
C ARG A 463 -16.66 -19.46 4.76
N SER A 464 -16.98 -18.38 4.05
CA SER A 464 -17.79 -18.45 2.83
C SER A 464 -17.09 -19.28 1.75
N SER A 465 -15.81 -18.98 1.48
CA SER A 465 -14.97 -19.73 0.54
C SER A 465 -14.82 -21.20 0.93
N VAL A 466 -14.70 -21.49 2.23
CA VAL A 466 -14.65 -22.88 2.73
C VAL A 466 -15.96 -23.62 2.46
N VAL A 467 -17.10 -23.01 2.74
CA VAL A 467 -18.42 -23.64 2.52
C VAL A 467 -18.66 -23.90 1.03
N GLU A 468 -18.29 -22.95 0.17
CA GLU A 468 -18.38 -23.13 -1.28
C GLU A 468 -17.47 -24.25 -1.78
N ALA A 469 -16.23 -24.33 -1.30
CA ALA A 469 -15.29 -25.39 -1.64
C ALA A 469 -15.81 -26.78 -1.19
N MET A 470 -16.35 -26.87 0.03
CA MET A 470 -16.99 -28.10 0.51
C MET A 470 -18.17 -28.52 -0.37
N ALA A 471 -19.01 -27.56 -0.78
CA ALA A 471 -20.14 -27.83 -1.66
C ALA A 471 -19.69 -28.34 -3.04
N ARG A 472 -18.61 -27.78 -3.60
CA ARG A 472 -17.99 -28.28 -4.86
C ARG A 472 -17.42 -29.69 -4.70
N ALA A 473 -16.77 -29.98 -3.58
CA ALA A 473 -16.18 -31.29 -3.29
C ALA A 473 -17.21 -32.34 -2.85
N GLY A 474 -18.47 -31.97 -2.62
CA GLY A 474 -19.51 -32.88 -2.12
C GLY A 474 -19.33 -33.29 -0.66
N ILE A 475 -18.48 -32.58 0.10
CA ILE A 475 -18.15 -32.92 1.49
C ILE A 475 -19.14 -32.27 2.45
N SER A 476 -19.78 -33.09 3.29
CA SER A 476 -20.68 -32.58 4.32
C SER A 476 -19.91 -32.02 5.52
N HIS A 477 -20.54 -31.10 6.28
CA HIS A 477 -19.97 -30.61 7.54
C HIS A 477 -19.65 -31.73 8.56
N ARG A 478 -20.41 -32.82 8.52
CA ARG A 478 -20.21 -33.97 9.42
C ARG A 478 -18.98 -34.76 9.00
N GLU A 479 -18.85 -35.00 7.70
CA GLU A 479 -17.72 -35.70 7.11
C GLU A 479 -16.41 -34.92 7.31
N LEU A 480 -16.43 -33.60 7.10
CA LEU A 480 -15.29 -32.73 7.40
C LEU A 480 -14.87 -32.84 8.88
N ALA A 481 -15.83 -32.81 9.81
CA ALA A 481 -15.53 -32.94 11.24
C ALA A 481 -14.89 -34.30 11.55
N THR A 482 -15.40 -35.39 10.95
CA THR A 482 -14.83 -36.74 11.10
C THR A 482 -13.40 -36.83 10.55
N GLN A 483 -13.15 -36.30 9.35
CA GLN A 483 -11.83 -36.32 8.72
C GLN A 483 -10.79 -35.46 9.47
N LEU A 484 -11.22 -34.36 10.09
CA LEU A 484 -10.37 -33.53 10.96
C LEU A 484 -10.18 -34.11 12.38
N GLY A 485 -10.80 -35.24 12.71
CA GLY A 485 -10.73 -35.83 14.06
C GLY A 485 -11.47 -35.02 15.14
N GLU A 486 -12.40 -34.15 14.74
CA GLU A 486 -13.13 -33.26 15.63
C GLU A 486 -14.40 -33.93 16.18
N ARG A 487 -14.59 -33.89 17.50
CA ARG A 487 -15.75 -34.49 18.17
C ARG A 487 -17.03 -33.65 18.00
N CYS A 488 -16.90 -32.38 17.61
CA CYS A 488 -18.01 -31.46 17.44
C CYS A 488 -18.43 -31.36 15.97
N CYS A 489 -19.63 -31.83 15.64
CA CYS A 489 -20.25 -31.68 14.33
C CYS A 489 -21.11 -30.39 14.25
N GLY A 490 -21.00 -29.64 13.14
CA GLY A 490 -21.89 -28.51 12.81
C GLY A 490 -21.21 -27.14 12.66
N SER A 491 -22.00 -26.06 12.74
CA SER A 491 -21.56 -24.65 12.61
C SER A 491 -20.50 -24.21 13.62
N TYR A 492 -20.27 -24.98 14.69
CA TYR A 492 -19.20 -24.73 15.66
C TYR A 492 -17.78 -24.84 15.07
N LEU A 493 -17.60 -25.71 14.07
CA LEU A 493 -16.29 -26.02 13.48
C LEU A 493 -15.72 -24.85 12.68
N LEU A 494 -16.58 -24.19 11.88
CA LEU A 494 -16.23 -23.05 11.05
C LEU A 494 -16.67 -21.70 11.63
N GLY A 495 -17.43 -21.70 12.72
CA GLY A 495 -18.12 -20.51 13.23
C GLY A 495 -19.44 -20.25 12.51
N SER A 496 -20.21 -19.30 13.06
CA SER A 496 -21.43 -18.77 12.45
C SER A 496 -21.38 -17.25 12.42
N PRO A 497 -22.21 -16.56 11.61
CA PRO A 497 -22.32 -15.11 11.67
C PRO A 497 -22.62 -14.58 13.09
N SER A 498 -23.41 -15.32 13.88
CA SER A 498 -23.72 -15.01 15.28
C SER A 498 -22.59 -15.34 16.27
N ARG A 499 -21.59 -16.13 15.87
CA ARG A 499 -20.43 -16.52 16.69
C ARG A 499 -19.20 -16.68 15.79
N PRO A 500 -18.64 -15.57 15.29
CA PRO A 500 -17.55 -15.62 14.34
C PRO A 500 -16.30 -16.23 14.98
N ARG A 501 -15.58 -17.03 14.20
CA ARG A 501 -14.34 -17.69 14.59
C ARG A 501 -13.28 -17.52 13.51
N SER A 502 -12.13 -17.01 13.91
CA SER A 502 -10.93 -17.03 13.07
C SER A 502 -10.38 -18.44 12.98
N MET A 503 -9.78 -18.78 11.84
CA MET A 503 -9.25 -20.12 11.59
C MET A 503 -7.74 -20.13 11.72
N ARG A 504 -7.19 -21.17 12.36
CA ARG A 504 -5.74 -21.39 12.37
C ARG A 504 -5.28 -21.80 10.96
N ARG A 505 -4.10 -21.36 10.54
CA ARG A 505 -3.51 -21.72 9.23
C ARG A 505 -3.43 -23.23 9.02
N GLY A 506 -2.90 -23.97 10.00
CA GLY A 506 -2.80 -25.43 9.91
C GLY A 506 -4.17 -26.11 9.72
N ARG A 507 -5.22 -25.58 10.36
CA ARG A 507 -6.59 -26.08 10.16
C ARG A 507 -7.10 -25.74 8.75
N LEU A 508 -6.86 -24.52 8.27
CA LEU A 508 -7.24 -24.14 6.90
C LEU A 508 -6.50 -24.99 5.86
N ALA A 509 -5.21 -25.30 6.09
CA ALA A 509 -4.42 -26.17 5.23
C ALA A 509 -5.01 -27.59 5.17
N SER A 510 -5.35 -28.19 6.32
CA SER A 510 -6.01 -29.50 6.34
C SER A 510 -7.37 -29.46 5.63
N ILE A 511 -8.16 -28.40 5.82
CA ILE A 511 -9.44 -28.25 5.09
C ILE A 511 -9.18 -28.16 3.59
N ALA A 512 -8.21 -27.35 3.16
CA ALA A 512 -7.87 -27.14 1.76
C ALA A 512 -7.46 -28.45 1.06
N GLU A 513 -6.69 -29.30 1.75
CA GLU A 513 -6.30 -30.63 1.27
C GLU A 513 -7.51 -31.57 1.12
N LEU A 514 -8.43 -31.55 2.09
CA LEU A 514 -9.64 -32.40 2.05
C LEU A 514 -10.60 -32.01 0.92
N VAL A 515 -10.76 -30.71 0.66
CA VAL A 515 -11.67 -30.21 -0.39
C VAL A 515 -10.99 -29.98 -1.75
N ASP A 516 -9.68 -30.26 -1.85
CA ASP A 516 -8.83 -30.00 -3.01
C ASP A 516 -8.96 -28.57 -3.57
N ASP A 517 -8.91 -27.57 -2.68
CA ASP A 517 -9.06 -26.16 -3.06
C ASP A 517 -7.75 -25.39 -2.94
N LYS A 518 -7.19 -25.03 -4.10
CA LYS A 518 -5.93 -24.33 -4.21
C LYS A 518 -5.95 -22.93 -3.57
N HIS A 519 -7.07 -22.21 -3.66
CA HIS A 519 -7.14 -20.86 -3.10
C HIS A 519 -7.06 -20.90 -1.56
N LEU A 520 -7.72 -21.87 -0.93
CA LEU A 520 -7.61 -22.08 0.51
C LEU A 520 -6.20 -22.51 0.92
N ALA A 521 -5.52 -23.31 0.11
CA ALA A 521 -4.13 -23.72 0.34
C ALA A 521 -3.15 -22.53 0.23
N ASP A 522 -3.32 -21.68 -0.77
CA ASP A 522 -2.55 -20.45 -0.96
C ASP A 522 -2.76 -19.49 0.23
N LEU A 523 -4.01 -19.31 0.68
CA LEU A 523 -4.32 -18.48 1.84
C LEU A 523 -3.74 -19.04 3.16
N ALA A 524 -3.75 -20.37 3.34
CA ALA A 524 -3.17 -21.02 4.51
C ALA A 524 -1.63 -20.85 4.58
N SER A 525 -0.97 -20.89 3.43
CA SER A 525 0.49 -20.75 3.26
C SER A 525 0.97 -19.33 2.93
N SER A 526 0.06 -18.36 3.00
CA SER A 526 0.31 -16.96 2.62
C SER A 526 1.42 -16.27 3.43
N ASP A 527 2.10 -15.31 2.79
CA ASP A 527 3.13 -14.47 3.40
C ASP A 527 2.56 -13.26 4.17
N VAL A 528 1.24 -13.20 4.34
CA VAL A 528 0.55 -12.09 5.02
C VAL A 528 -0.06 -12.51 6.35
N LEU A 529 0.01 -11.63 7.34
CA LEU A 529 -0.71 -11.68 8.60
C LEU A 529 -1.95 -10.77 8.49
N TRP A 530 -3.01 -11.10 9.22
CA TRP A 530 -4.24 -10.33 9.25
C TRP A 530 -4.29 -9.46 10.52
N ASP A 531 -3.75 -8.26 10.43
CA ASP A 531 -3.68 -7.32 11.54
C ASP A 531 -4.98 -6.50 11.66
N GLU A 532 -5.35 -6.18 12.89
CA GLU A 532 -6.67 -5.63 13.23
C GLU A 532 -6.62 -4.10 13.24
N VAL A 533 -7.57 -3.44 12.57
CA VAL A 533 -7.76 -1.99 12.65
C VAL A 533 -8.16 -1.63 14.07
N SER A 534 -7.38 -0.76 14.73
CA SER A 534 -7.69 -0.28 16.08
C SER A 534 -8.43 1.05 16.08
N SER A 535 -8.11 1.95 15.15
CA SER A 535 -8.79 3.24 15.02
C SER A 535 -8.68 3.81 13.61
N ILE A 536 -9.65 4.64 13.24
CA ILE A 536 -9.70 5.44 12.01
C ILE A 536 -10.16 6.83 12.41
N GLU A 537 -9.35 7.85 12.13
CA GLU A 537 -9.62 9.23 12.54
C GLU A 537 -9.44 10.20 11.35
N PRO A 538 -10.37 11.12 11.09
CA PRO A 538 -10.18 12.14 10.07
C PRO A 538 -9.08 13.12 10.50
N ILE A 539 -8.17 13.46 9.59
CA ILE A 539 -7.07 14.41 9.82
C ILE A 539 -7.17 15.66 8.93
N GLY A 540 -8.31 15.84 8.27
CA GLY A 540 -8.61 16.99 7.41
C GLY A 540 -8.05 16.84 6.00
N GLU A 541 -8.06 17.96 5.28
CA GLU A 541 -7.52 18.08 3.93
C GLU A 541 -5.99 17.98 3.95
N GLN A 542 -5.43 17.10 3.12
CA GLN A 542 -3.99 16.94 2.93
C GLN A 542 -3.65 16.90 1.45
N GLU A 543 -2.44 17.29 1.09
CA GLU A 543 -1.90 16.96 -0.22
C GLU A 543 -1.73 15.45 -0.33
N VAL A 544 -2.30 14.88 -1.39
CA VAL A 544 -2.30 13.45 -1.63
C VAL A 544 -1.63 13.10 -2.94
N PHE A 545 -1.03 11.94 -2.93
CA PHE A 545 -0.15 11.39 -3.93
C PHE A 545 -0.61 9.98 -4.25
N ASP A 546 -0.10 9.51 -5.36
CA ASP A 546 -0.47 8.23 -5.87
C ASP A 546 0.70 7.59 -6.60
N ALA A 547 0.65 6.27 -6.78
CA ALA A 547 1.69 5.52 -7.45
C ALA A 547 1.12 4.37 -8.28
N THR A 548 1.79 4.09 -9.40
CA THR A 548 1.38 3.02 -10.33
C THR A 548 2.39 1.89 -10.33
N VAL A 549 1.95 0.72 -9.84
CA VAL A 549 2.69 -0.55 -9.89
C VAL A 549 2.16 -1.45 -11.02
N LEU A 550 3.06 -2.01 -11.81
CA LEU A 550 2.74 -2.94 -12.90
C LEU A 550 2.58 -4.38 -12.39
N GLY A 551 1.70 -5.14 -13.04
CA GLY A 551 1.50 -6.56 -12.74
C GLY A 551 0.49 -6.76 -11.60
N THR A 552 0.98 -6.71 -10.36
CA THR A 552 0.18 -7.02 -9.15
C THR A 552 -0.75 -5.90 -8.71
N HIS A 553 -0.52 -4.67 -9.19
CA HIS A 553 -1.33 -3.50 -8.92
C HIS A 553 -1.49 -3.15 -7.42
N ASN A 554 -0.49 -3.48 -6.60
CA ASN A 554 -0.46 -3.12 -5.19
C ASN A 554 0.98 -3.00 -4.69
N PHE A 555 1.14 -2.47 -3.47
CA PHE A 555 2.44 -2.31 -2.82
C PHE A 555 2.29 -2.33 -1.30
N ILE A 556 3.41 -2.47 -0.59
CA ILE A 556 3.46 -2.34 0.86
C ILE A 556 3.71 -0.88 1.27
N ALA A 557 2.71 -0.26 1.88
CA ALA A 557 2.75 1.13 2.37
C ALA A 557 2.70 1.16 3.90
N ASN A 558 3.73 1.71 4.54
CA ASN A 558 3.89 1.74 6.01
C ASN A 558 3.67 0.34 6.65
N GLY A 559 4.10 -0.71 5.95
CA GLY A 559 3.93 -2.11 6.37
C GLY A 559 2.52 -2.68 6.19
N ILE A 560 1.64 -2.04 5.40
CA ILE A 560 0.27 -2.49 5.12
C ILE A 560 0.12 -2.70 3.60
N VAL A 561 -0.55 -3.78 3.19
CA VAL A 561 -0.83 -4.04 1.76
C VAL A 561 -1.89 -3.07 1.26
N ALA A 562 -1.50 -2.19 0.34
CA ALA A 562 -2.30 -1.10 -0.18
C ALA A 562 -2.42 -1.23 -1.71
N HIS A 563 -3.64 -1.06 -2.23
CA HIS A 563 -3.88 -1.12 -3.68
C HIS A 563 -3.23 0.09 -4.37
N ASN A 564 -2.76 -0.07 -5.61
CA ASN A 564 -2.28 1.05 -6.40
C ASN A 564 -3.45 1.92 -6.90
N SER A 565 -3.13 2.98 -7.62
CA SER A 565 -4.14 3.66 -8.43
C SER A 565 -4.06 3.19 -9.86
N LEU A 566 -5.23 2.82 -10.36
CA LEU A 566 -5.44 2.44 -11.74
C LEU A 566 -5.31 3.70 -12.59
N GLU A 567 -4.10 3.93 -13.08
CA GLU A 567 -3.90 4.76 -14.26
C GLU A 567 -4.64 4.08 -15.41
N GLN A 568 -5.73 4.68 -15.88
CA GLN A 568 -6.51 4.12 -16.99
C GLN A 568 -5.59 3.93 -18.21
N ASP A 569 -5.59 2.72 -18.77
CA ASP A 569 -4.77 2.28 -19.92
C ASP A 569 -5.07 3.08 -21.22
N ALA A 570 -6.02 4.02 -21.20
CA ALA A 570 -6.32 4.91 -22.31
C ALA A 570 -5.11 5.75 -22.75
N ASP A 571 -4.87 5.83 -24.06
CA ASP A 571 -3.81 6.67 -24.62
C ASP A 571 -4.21 8.16 -24.66
N ILE A 572 -5.52 8.47 -24.72
CA ILE A 572 -6.07 9.82 -24.64
C ILE A 572 -7.29 9.81 -23.70
N VAL A 573 -7.42 10.83 -22.85
CA VAL A 573 -8.60 11.06 -22.00
C VAL A 573 -9.13 12.46 -22.25
N VAL A 574 -10.42 12.55 -22.56
CA VAL A 574 -11.12 13.79 -22.89
C VAL A 574 -12.33 13.94 -21.98
N PHE A 575 -12.48 15.11 -21.37
CA PHE A 575 -13.69 15.50 -20.65
C PHE A 575 -14.50 16.52 -21.43
N LEU A 576 -15.81 16.48 -21.25
CA LEU A 576 -16.72 17.52 -21.71
C LEU A 576 -17.19 18.31 -20.48
N TYR A 577 -17.06 19.62 -20.55
CA TYR A 577 -17.51 20.53 -19.50
C TYR A 577 -18.33 21.67 -20.10
N ARG A 578 -19.46 22.00 -19.46
CA ARG A 578 -20.31 23.13 -19.82
C ARG A 578 -20.61 23.93 -18.57
N ASP A 579 -20.03 25.11 -18.47
CA ASP A 579 -20.17 25.97 -17.28
C ASP A 579 -21.63 26.35 -17.01
N GLU A 580 -22.40 26.63 -18.08
CA GLU A 580 -23.82 26.98 -18.01
C GLU A 580 -24.72 25.91 -17.37
N GLN A 581 -24.29 24.64 -17.32
CA GLN A 581 -25.05 23.59 -16.63
C GLN A 581 -25.00 23.74 -15.11
N TYR A 582 -23.94 24.35 -14.59
CA TYR A 582 -23.68 24.50 -13.16
C TYR A 582 -23.87 25.93 -12.67
N ASN A 583 -23.64 26.91 -13.54
CA ASN A 583 -23.69 28.33 -13.25
C ASN A 583 -24.75 29.02 -14.15
N PRO A 584 -25.96 29.30 -13.63
CA PRO A 584 -27.04 29.91 -14.41
C PRO A 584 -26.67 31.27 -15.03
N GLU A 585 -25.81 32.04 -14.36
CA GLU A 585 -25.34 33.37 -14.77
C GLU A 585 -24.03 33.32 -15.61
N SER A 586 -23.66 32.15 -16.13
CA SER A 586 -22.42 31.98 -16.91
C SER A 586 -22.36 32.93 -18.11
N THR A 587 -21.21 33.57 -18.31
CA THR A 587 -20.91 34.39 -19.50
C THR A 587 -20.56 33.54 -20.73
N ASP A 588 -20.22 32.27 -20.52
CA ASP A 588 -19.80 31.30 -21.54
C ASP A 588 -21.00 30.45 -22.06
N ARG A 589 -22.22 30.99 -22.04
CA ARG A 589 -23.45 30.29 -22.50
C ARG A 589 -23.35 29.84 -23.96
N GLY A 590 -23.86 28.65 -24.24
CA GLY A 590 -23.79 28.03 -25.56
C GLY A 590 -22.38 27.58 -25.97
N THR A 591 -21.44 27.52 -25.02
CA THR A 591 -20.09 26.96 -25.26
C THR A 591 -19.89 25.68 -24.46
N ALA A 592 -19.01 24.82 -24.97
CA ALA A 592 -18.56 23.61 -24.30
C ALA A 592 -17.04 23.51 -24.41
N GLU A 593 -16.42 23.13 -23.30
CA GLU A 593 -15.00 22.87 -23.23
C GLU A 593 -14.73 21.37 -23.36
N VAL A 594 -13.83 21.05 -24.27
CA VAL A 594 -13.25 19.73 -24.48
C VAL A 594 -11.88 19.74 -23.80
N LEU A 595 -11.79 19.12 -22.63
CA LEU A 595 -10.57 19.10 -21.80
C LEU A 595 -9.77 17.84 -22.13
N VAL A 596 -8.67 17.98 -22.87
CA VAL A 596 -7.73 16.88 -23.13
C VAL A 596 -6.84 16.72 -21.90
N ALA A 597 -7.26 15.85 -20.98
CA ALA A 597 -6.63 15.67 -19.67
C ALA A 597 -5.46 14.66 -19.69
N LYS A 598 -5.44 13.73 -20.67
CA LYS A 598 -4.34 12.82 -20.93
C LYS A 598 -4.13 12.71 -22.44
N HIS A 599 -2.88 12.79 -22.88
CA HIS A 599 -2.52 12.53 -24.26
C HIS A 599 -1.11 11.91 -24.33
N ARG A 600 -1.00 10.65 -24.71
CA ARG A 600 0.28 9.91 -24.67
C ARG A 600 1.30 10.37 -25.72
N ALA A 601 0.83 10.82 -26.88
CA ALA A 601 1.66 11.18 -28.04
C ALA A 601 1.57 12.66 -28.43
N GLY A 602 1.27 13.56 -27.50
CA GLY A 602 0.90 14.94 -27.84
C GLY A 602 0.48 15.77 -26.62
N PRO A 603 0.17 17.07 -26.81
CA PRO A 603 -0.11 17.99 -25.72
C PRO A 603 -1.51 17.79 -25.12
N THR A 604 -1.63 18.10 -23.83
CA THR A 604 -2.92 18.32 -23.14
C THR A 604 -3.37 19.77 -23.34
N GLY A 605 -4.65 20.06 -23.10
CA GLY A 605 -5.18 21.41 -23.26
C GLY A 605 -6.70 21.48 -23.27
N VAL A 606 -7.22 22.67 -23.54
CA VAL A 606 -8.66 22.95 -23.61
C VAL A 606 -9.01 23.41 -25.02
N VAL A 607 -10.01 22.77 -25.63
CA VAL A 607 -10.59 23.19 -26.90
C VAL A 607 -12.02 23.65 -26.65
N ARG A 608 -12.38 24.84 -27.13
CA ARG A 608 -13.74 25.39 -27.01
C ARG A 608 -14.57 25.09 -28.25
N LEU A 609 -15.79 24.59 -28.05
CA LEU A 609 -16.78 24.30 -29.07
C LEU A 609 -18.06 25.11 -28.79
N ALA A 610 -18.84 25.40 -29.83
CA ALA A 610 -20.21 25.86 -29.68
C ALA A 610 -21.11 24.65 -29.35
N PHE A 611 -22.02 24.80 -28.39
CA PHE A 611 -23.07 23.82 -28.12
C PHE A 611 -24.43 24.38 -28.54
N LEU A 612 -25.01 23.77 -29.57
CA LEU A 612 -26.33 24.09 -30.09
C LEU A 612 -27.36 23.18 -29.40
N ASP A 613 -27.96 23.66 -28.33
CA ASP A 613 -28.90 22.94 -27.47
C ASP A 613 -30.13 22.42 -28.23
N HIS A 614 -30.72 23.24 -29.10
CA HIS A 614 -31.87 22.90 -29.94
C HIS A 614 -31.61 21.68 -30.85
N TYR A 615 -30.35 21.39 -31.15
CA TYR A 615 -29.94 20.27 -32.02
C TYR A 615 -29.16 19.19 -31.28
N THR A 616 -28.91 19.37 -29.98
CA THR A 616 -27.99 18.53 -29.18
C THR A 616 -26.66 18.28 -29.90
N LYS A 617 -26.05 19.37 -30.41
CA LYS A 617 -24.89 19.29 -31.31
C LYS A 617 -23.74 20.18 -30.84
N PHE A 618 -22.54 19.62 -30.78
CA PHE A 618 -21.30 20.38 -30.71
C PHE A 618 -20.87 20.81 -32.12
N ALA A 619 -20.44 22.05 -32.27
CA ALA A 619 -19.99 22.63 -33.53
C ALA A 619 -18.69 23.42 -33.34
N ASN A 620 -17.91 23.54 -34.41
CA ASN A 620 -16.73 24.40 -34.41
C ASN A 620 -17.17 25.85 -34.19
N MET A 621 -16.45 26.56 -33.34
CA MET A 621 -16.54 28.02 -33.26
C MET A 621 -16.04 28.60 -34.60
N ALA A 622 -16.59 29.73 -35.03
CA ALA A 622 -16.04 30.43 -36.18
C ALA A 622 -14.57 30.79 -35.89
N HIS A 623 -13.68 30.50 -36.83
CA HIS A 623 -12.32 31.03 -36.77
C HIS A 623 -12.42 32.56 -36.95
N GLU A 624 -11.77 33.32 -36.07
CA GLU A 624 -11.43 34.73 -36.36
C GLU A 624 -10.46 34.83 -37.53
#